data_AF-A0A2G6KYE9-F1
#
_entry.id   AF-A0A2G6KYE9-F1
#
_cell.length_a   1.000
_cell.length_b   1.000
_cell.length_c   1.000
_cell.angle_alpha   90.00
_cell.angle_beta   90.00
_cell.angle_gamma   90.00
#
_symmetry.space_group_name_H-M   'P 1'
#
loop_
_entity.id
_entity.type
_entity.pdbx_description
1 polymer ?
#
loop_
_entity_poly.entity_id
_entity_poly.type
_entity_poly.pdbx_seq_one_letter_code
_entity_poly.pdbx_strand_id
1 'polypeptide(L)'
;MVDLLNVYLDAGMQPRADELPDYLPLFLEFLSTQDAETAVQWLFEVSHILQLLAERLRKRQAWEADLFDALLIICGSPLANSDIAGKVAAEADDTTLAALDKAWEDKEIRFDTQLQQDHAWDHACPEALTQASALLAEQPVVWQPLNRKSTSKEV
;
A
#
# COMPACT_ATOMS: atom_id res chain seq x y z
N MET A 1 8.24 -15.46 -9.51
CA MET A 1 7.60 -14.97 -8.27
C MET A 1 6.78 -16.13 -7.74
N VAL A 2 7.14 -16.65 -6.56
CA VAL A 2 6.44 -17.80 -5.94
C VAL A 2 5.07 -17.32 -5.50
N ASP A 3 4.03 -18.08 -5.84
CA ASP A 3 2.67 -17.79 -5.41
C ASP A 3 2.44 -18.42 -4.02
N LEU A 4 2.84 -17.69 -2.98
CA LEU A 4 2.73 -18.16 -1.59
C LEU A 4 1.29 -18.45 -1.19
N LEU A 5 0.31 -17.71 -1.74
CA LEU A 5 -1.08 -17.95 -1.44
C LEU A 5 -1.52 -19.34 -1.91
N ASN A 6 -1.17 -19.71 -3.15
CA ASN A 6 -1.48 -21.06 -3.65
C ASN A 6 -0.73 -22.14 -2.87
N VAL A 7 0.53 -21.90 -2.49
CA VAL A 7 1.29 -22.84 -1.62
C VAL A 7 0.55 -23.11 -0.33
N TYR A 8 0.06 -22.07 0.34
CA TYR A 8 -0.67 -22.22 1.60
C TYR A 8 -1.97 -23.00 1.39
N LEU A 9 -2.73 -22.65 0.35
CA LEU A 9 -4.00 -23.31 0.04
C LEU A 9 -3.81 -24.79 -0.32
N ASP A 10 -2.77 -25.13 -1.08
CA ASP A 10 -2.43 -26.52 -1.45
C ASP A 10 -2.02 -27.35 -0.24
N ALA A 11 -1.38 -26.74 0.75
CA ALA A 11 -1.08 -27.35 2.04
C ALA A 11 -2.28 -27.40 3.00
N GLY A 12 -3.46 -26.90 2.60
CA GLY A 12 -4.66 -26.87 3.42
C GLY A 12 -4.68 -25.75 4.47
N MET A 13 -3.77 -24.79 4.39
CA MET A 13 -3.74 -23.61 5.23
C MET A 13 -4.48 -22.46 4.56
N GLN A 14 -5.43 -21.85 5.27
CA GLN A 14 -6.14 -20.66 4.80
C GLN A 14 -5.70 -19.44 5.62
N PRO A 15 -4.89 -18.53 5.04
CA PRO A 15 -4.59 -17.25 5.65
C PRO A 15 -5.86 -16.46 5.94
N ARG A 16 -5.84 -15.61 6.97
CA ARG A 16 -6.96 -14.72 7.23
C ARG A 16 -7.03 -13.64 6.15
N ALA A 17 -8.22 -13.07 5.95
CA ALA A 17 -8.43 -12.03 4.94
C ALA A 17 -7.67 -10.72 5.23
N ASP A 18 -7.27 -10.50 6.48
CA ASP A 18 -6.47 -9.35 6.94
C ASP A 18 -4.95 -9.59 6.88
N GLU A 19 -4.51 -10.78 6.50
CA GLU A 19 -3.09 -11.15 6.43
C GLU A 19 -2.60 -11.22 4.99
N LEU A 20 -1.46 -10.59 4.73
CA LEU A 20 -0.81 -10.67 3.42
C LEU A 20 -0.03 -11.99 3.31
N PRO A 21 0.04 -12.61 2.11
CA PRO A 21 0.76 -13.87 1.92
C PRO A 21 2.27 -13.81 2.20
N ASP A 22 2.86 -12.63 2.21
CA ASP A 22 4.28 -12.38 2.49
C ASP A 22 4.55 -11.94 3.94
N TYR A 23 3.53 -11.98 4.80
CA TYR A 23 3.68 -11.66 6.21
C TYR A 23 4.54 -12.74 6.91
N LEU A 24 5.74 -12.35 7.37
CA LEU A 24 6.72 -13.30 7.91
C LEU A 24 6.16 -14.21 9.02
N PRO A 25 5.37 -13.74 10.01
CA PRO A 25 4.76 -14.62 11.00
C PRO A 25 3.81 -15.67 10.41
N LEU A 26 2.99 -15.32 9.41
CA LEU A 26 2.14 -16.26 8.69
C LEU A 26 3.00 -17.31 7.96
N PHE A 27 4.10 -16.87 7.34
CA PHE A 27 5.06 -17.78 6.71
C PHE A 27 5.69 -18.74 7.73
N LEU A 28 6.07 -18.27 8.91
CA LEU A 28 6.61 -19.12 9.98
C LEU A 28 5.57 -20.08 10.56
N GLU A 29 4.30 -19.66 10.65
CA GLU A 29 3.19 -20.53 11.02
C GLU A 29 3.03 -21.65 10.00
N PHE A 30 3.03 -21.32 8.71
CA PHE A 30 3.05 -22.32 7.64
C PHE A 30 4.22 -23.29 7.78
N LEU A 31 5.46 -22.79 7.95
CA LEU A 31 6.64 -23.65 8.11
C LEU A 31 6.55 -24.57 9.34
N SER A 32 5.87 -24.15 10.41
CA SER A 32 5.67 -24.98 11.61
C SER A 32 4.81 -26.23 11.37
N THR A 33 4.02 -26.24 10.29
CA THR A 33 3.20 -27.39 9.87
C THR A 33 3.94 -28.37 8.95
N GLN A 34 5.10 -27.97 8.43
CA GLN A 34 5.91 -28.77 7.52
C GLN A 34 6.88 -29.67 8.30
N ASP A 35 7.49 -30.64 7.62
CA ASP A 35 8.59 -31.38 8.20
C ASP A 35 9.82 -30.47 8.44
N ALA A 36 10.66 -30.85 9.41
CA ALA A 36 11.77 -30.02 9.84
C ALA A 36 12.80 -29.74 8.73
N GLU A 37 13.01 -30.68 7.81
CA GLU A 37 13.97 -30.53 6.71
C GLU A 37 13.45 -29.51 5.69
N THR A 38 12.19 -29.66 5.27
CA THR A 38 11.51 -28.70 4.39
C THR A 38 11.45 -27.30 5.00
N ALA A 39 11.10 -27.20 6.29
CA ALA A 39 11.03 -25.92 6.99
C ALA A 39 12.39 -25.20 7.01
N VAL A 40 13.47 -25.93 7.34
CA VAL A 40 14.84 -25.39 7.33
C VAL A 40 15.26 -24.97 5.92
N GLN A 41 14.95 -25.78 4.91
CA GLN A 41 15.28 -25.48 3.51
C GLN A 41 14.59 -24.19 3.05
N TRP A 42 13.28 -24.06 3.30
CA TRP A 42 12.53 -22.86 2.95
C TRP A 42 13.03 -21.62 3.69
N LEU A 43 13.38 -21.77 4.98
CA LEU A 43 13.95 -20.69 5.76
C LEU A 43 15.34 -20.28 5.24
N PHE A 44 16.13 -21.24 4.75
CA PHE A 44 17.43 -20.99 4.12
C PHE A 44 17.28 -20.22 2.80
N GLU A 45 16.29 -20.55 1.97
CA GLU A 45 16.01 -19.84 0.71
C GLU A 45 15.72 -18.34 0.93
N VAL A 46 14.98 -18.01 2.00
CA VAL A 46 14.69 -16.61 2.37
C VAL A 46 15.76 -15.98 3.26
N SER A 47 16.83 -16.70 3.61
CA SER A 47 17.82 -16.25 4.61
C SER A 47 18.51 -14.93 4.24
N HIS A 48 18.70 -14.64 2.95
CA HIS A 48 19.25 -13.37 2.48
C HIS A 48 18.34 -12.16 2.81
N ILE A 49 17.01 -12.35 2.77
CA ILE A 49 16.02 -11.33 3.18
C ILE A 49 16.09 -11.16 4.69
N LEU A 50 16.16 -12.26 5.44
CA LEU A 50 16.28 -12.24 6.89
C LEU A 50 17.56 -11.52 7.35
N GLN A 51 18.70 -11.76 6.69
CA GLN A 51 19.95 -11.04 6.93
C GLN A 51 19.80 -9.53 6.67
N LEU A 52 19.16 -9.14 5.55
CA LEU A 52 18.92 -7.73 5.24
C LEU A 52 18.04 -7.05 6.30
N LEU A 53 16.98 -7.72 6.75
CA LEU A 53 16.10 -7.23 7.81
C LEU A 53 16.86 -7.12 9.14
N ALA A 54 17.63 -8.13 9.51
CA ALA A 54 18.45 -8.13 10.73
C ALA A 54 19.44 -6.95 10.73
N GLU A 55 20.17 -6.71 9.64
CA GLU A 55 21.11 -5.59 9.54
C GLU A 55 20.40 -4.23 9.64
N ARG A 56 19.23 -4.07 9.01
CA ARG A 56 18.44 -2.83 9.12
C ARG A 56 17.91 -2.59 10.53
N LEU A 57 17.47 -3.64 11.21
CA LEU A 57 17.03 -3.57 12.61
C LEU A 57 18.21 -3.23 13.54
N ARG A 58 19.38 -3.83 13.28
CA ARG A 58 20.62 -3.55 14.03
C ARG A 58 21.08 -2.11 13.86
N LYS A 59 21.03 -1.56 12.64
CA LYS A 59 21.29 -0.13 12.36
C LYS A 59 20.38 0.79 13.20
N ARG A 60 19.15 0.35 13.48
CA ARG A 60 18.16 1.07 14.29
C ARG A 60 18.24 0.76 15.79
N GLN A 61 19.20 -0.08 16.21
CA GLN A 61 19.31 -0.56 17.60
C GLN A 61 18.04 -1.24 18.12
N ALA A 62 17.31 -1.91 17.24
CA ALA A 62 16.11 -2.67 17.56
C ALA A 62 16.51 -4.08 18.05
N TRP A 63 15.99 -4.51 19.19
CA TRP A 63 16.31 -5.81 19.80
C TRP A 63 15.74 -6.98 18.98
N GLU A 64 14.72 -6.71 18.17
CA GLU A 64 14.10 -7.67 17.26
C GLU A 64 15.11 -8.26 16.27
N ALA A 65 16.25 -7.59 16.01
CA ALA A 65 17.34 -8.13 15.22
C ALA A 65 17.80 -9.52 15.73
N ASP A 66 17.81 -9.73 17.05
CA ASP A 66 18.23 -10.99 17.67
C ASP A 66 17.28 -12.14 17.32
N LEU A 67 15.99 -11.85 17.05
CA LEU A 67 15.02 -12.86 16.60
C LEU A 67 15.35 -13.35 15.19
N PHE A 68 15.81 -12.45 14.32
CA PHE A 68 16.24 -12.82 12.97
C PHE A 68 17.56 -13.61 13.00
N ASP A 69 18.49 -13.25 13.89
CA ASP A 69 19.71 -14.02 14.10
C ASP A 69 19.39 -15.46 14.54
N ALA A 70 18.38 -15.65 15.41
CA ALA A 70 17.91 -16.99 15.78
C ALA A 70 17.37 -17.79 14.59
N LEU A 71 16.56 -17.16 13.72
CA LEU A 71 16.05 -17.81 12.49
C LEU A 71 17.19 -18.21 11.54
N LEU A 72 18.20 -17.35 11.40
CA LEU A 72 19.38 -17.63 10.57
C LEU A 72 20.21 -18.79 11.11
N ILE A 73 20.37 -18.88 12.43
CA ILE A 73 21.03 -20.02 13.08
C ILE A 73 20.23 -21.30 12.83
N ILE A 74 18.91 -21.27 12.97
CA ILE A 74 18.04 -22.44 12.74
C ILE A 74 18.19 -22.95 11.31
N CYS A 75 18.25 -22.06 10.31
CA CYS A 75 18.42 -22.48 8.92
C CYS A 75 19.88 -22.75 8.52
N GLY A 76 20.85 -22.60 9.43
CA GLY A 76 22.27 -22.81 9.15
C GLY A 76 22.89 -21.75 8.23
N SER A 77 22.29 -20.58 8.12
CA SER A 77 22.79 -19.46 7.31
C SER A 77 23.77 -18.60 8.12
N PRO A 78 24.80 -17.99 7.50
CA PRO A 78 25.68 -17.07 8.21
C PRO A 78 24.90 -15.85 8.74
N LEU A 79 25.23 -15.43 9.96
CA LEU A 79 24.60 -14.29 10.64
C LEU A 79 24.98 -12.93 10.03
N ALA A 80 26.16 -12.85 9.43
CA ALA A 80 26.72 -11.59 8.96
C ALA A 80 27.19 -11.73 7.52
N ASN A 81 26.82 -10.75 6.71
CA ASN A 81 27.29 -10.59 5.35
C ASN A 81 27.77 -9.16 5.16
N SER A 82 29.08 -8.99 4.95
CA SER A 82 29.73 -7.68 4.81
C SER A 82 29.14 -6.85 3.67
N ASP A 83 28.68 -7.51 2.60
CA ASP A 83 28.11 -6.83 1.45
C ASP A 83 26.71 -6.25 1.78
N ILE A 84 25.92 -7.00 2.55
CA ILE A 84 24.60 -6.55 3.03
C ILE A 84 24.79 -5.42 4.05
N ALA A 85 25.71 -5.59 5.01
CA ALA A 85 26.02 -4.57 6.00
C ALA A 85 26.49 -3.26 5.33
N GLY A 86 27.35 -3.35 4.30
CA GLY A 86 27.81 -2.20 3.53
C GLY A 86 26.68 -1.48 2.79
N LYS A 87 25.75 -2.24 2.17
CA LYS A 87 24.56 -1.68 1.53
C LYS A 87 23.66 -0.95 2.52
N VAL A 88 23.33 -1.59 3.64
CA VAL A 88 22.47 -1.02 4.68
C VAL A 88 23.09 0.22 5.33
N ALA A 89 24.40 0.24 5.52
CA ALA A 89 25.12 1.42 6.02
C ALA A 89 25.02 2.61 5.06
N ALA A 90 25.00 2.37 3.74
CA ALA A 90 24.87 3.40 2.72
C ALA A 90 23.42 3.90 2.50
N GLU A 91 22.41 3.18 2.99
CA GLU A 91 21.01 3.60 2.90
C GLU A 91 20.76 4.87 3.72
N ALA A 92 19.94 5.77 3.18
CA ALA A 92 19.46 6.95 3.91
C ALA A 92 18.55 6.53 5.07
N ASP A 93 18.37 7.43 6.04
CA ASP A 93 17.44 7.19 7.14
C ASP A 93 16.02 7.62 6.74
N ASP A 94 15.17 6.63 6.49
CA ASP A 94 13.79 6.83 6.04
C ASP A 94 12.78 6.85 7.21
N THR A 95 13.25 6.87 8.47
CA THR A 95 12.37 6.79 9.65
C THR A 95 11.77 8.13 10.08
N THR A 96 12.29 9.24 9.58
CA THR A 96 11.82 10.57 9.97
C THR A 96 10.53 10.93 9.25
N LEU A 97 9.58 11.58 9.94
CA LEU A 97 8.31 12.04 9.33
C LEU A 97 8.52 12.82 8.04
N ALA A 98 9.49 13.75 8.02
CA ALA A 98 9.83 14.50 6.81
C ALA A 98 10.35 13.63 5.66
N ALA A 99 11.04 12.52 5.96
CA ALA A 99 11.50 11.57 4.96
C ALA A 99 10.33 10.76 4.40
N LEU A 100 9.39 10.35 5.26
CA LEU A 100 8.15 9.67 4.87
C LEU A 100 7.26 10.57 4.01
N ASP A 101 7.01 11.82 4.45
CA ASP A 101 6.22 12.80 3.70
C ASP A 101 6.80 13.03 2.31
N LYS A 102 8.13 13.19 2.22
CA LYS A 102 8.83 13.37 0.95
C LYS A 102 8.76 12.14 0.05
N ALA A 103 8.84 10.93 0.62
CA ALA A 103 8.75 9.68 -0.15
C ALA A 103 7.33 9.44 -0.68
N TRP A 104 6.31 9.99 -0.01
CA TRP A 104 4.88 9.84 -0.35
C TRP A 104 4.30 11.07 -1.06
N GLU A 105 5.12 12.07 -1.39
CA GLU A 105 4.71 13.23 -2.16
C GLU A 105 4.47 12.80 -3.63
N ASP A 106 3.19 12.65 -4.00
CA ASP A 106 2.80 12.33 -5.37
C ASP A 106 3.35 13.38 -6.33
N LYS A 107 3.86 12.93 -7.48
CA LYS A 107 4.23 13.84 -8.56
C LYS A 107 3.00 14.61 -8.98
N GLU A 108 3.03 15.94 -8.87
CA GLU A 108 1.94 16.82 -9.30
C GLU A 108 1.42 16.39 -10.68
N ILE A 109 0.18 15.93 -10.72
CA ILE A 109 -0.48 15.66 -12.00
C ILE A 109 -0.90 17.02 -12.55
N ARG A 110 -0.15 17.49 -13.54
CA ARG A 110 -0.45 18.71 -14.27
C ARG A 110 -1.47 18.44 -15.36
N PHE A 111 -2.71 18.88 -15.11
CA PHE A 111 -3.83 18.78 -16.06
C PHE A 111 -3.79 19.83 -17.18
N ASP A 112 -2.82 20.76 -17.17
CA ASP A 112 -2.69 21.84 -18.14
C ASP A 112 -1.98 21.42 -19.44
N THR A 113 -1.18 20.35 -19.44
CA THR A 113 -0.34 19.96 -20.59
C THR A 113 -0.97 19.05 -21.64
N GLN A 114 -2.30 18.81 -21.63
CA GLN A 114 -2.94 18.07 -22.73
C GLN A 114 -4.42 18.40 -22.97
N LEU A 115 -4.73 19.69 -23.07
CA LEU A 115 -5.85 20.18 -23.90
C LEU A 115 -5.30 20.81 -25.18
N GLN A 116 -4.36 20.12 -25.85
CA GLN A 116 -4.00 20.44 -27.23
C GLN A 116 -5.11 19.87 -28.14
N GLN A 117 -6.17 20.67 -28.28
CA GLN A 117 -6.95 20.88 -29.50
C GLN A 117 -6.93 19.75 -30.55
N ASP A 118 -7.80 18.77 -30.39
CA ASP A 118 -8.50 18.12 -31.50
C ASP A 118 -10.00 18.35 -31.30
N HIS A 119 -10.44 19.60 -31.54
CA HIS A 119 -11.85 19.96 -31.59
C HIS A 119 -12.51 19.31 -32.81
N ALA A 120 -12.89 18.03 -32.71
CA ALA A 120 -13.88 17.39 -33.58
C ALA A 120 -15.31 17.59 -33.04
N TRP A 121 -15.57 18.73 -32.40
CA TRP A 121 -16.90 19.09 -31.86
C TRP A 121 -17.32 20.53 -32.21
N ASP A 122 -16.71 21.14 -33.23
CA ASP A 122 -17.09 22.46 -33.76
C ASP A 122 -18.35 22.43 -34.66
N HIS A 123 -19.19 21.39 -34.53
CA HIS A 123 -20.44 21.27 -35.27
C HIS A 123 -21.62 20.98 -34.35
N ALA A 124 -21.80 21.80 -33.30
CA ALA A 124 -23.04 21.85 -32.54
C ALA A 124 -23.45 23.30 -32.25
N CYS A 125 -24.24 23.85 -33.18
CA CYS A 125 -25.18 24.96 -33.05
C CYS A 125 -24.75 26.24 -32.28
N PRO A 126 -24.38 27.32 -33.00
CA PRO A 126 -24.14 28.64 -32.39
C PRO A 126 -25.38 29.25 -31.72
N GLU A 127 -26.59 28.81 -32.10
CA GLU A 127 -27.86 29.44 -31.74
C GLU A 127 -28.37 29.06 -30.33
N ALA A 128 -27.87 27.95 -29.77
CA ALA A 128 -28.24 27.49 -28.42
C ALA A 128 -27.51 28.28 -27.31
N LEU A 129 -26.27 28.70 -27.56
CA LEU A 129 -25.46 29.45 -26.58
C LEU A 129 -25.93 30.90 -26.42
N THR A 130 -26.45 31.51 -27.49
CA THR A 130 -26.97 32.89 -27.43
C THR A 130 -28.30 32.97 -26.66
N GLN A 131 -29.11 31.91 -26.69
CA GLN A 131 -30.34 31.83 -25.90
C GLN A 131 -30.06 31.47 -24.42
N ALA A 132 -29.03 30.66 -24.15
CA ALA A 132 -28.62 30.32 -22.80
C ALA A 132 -28.12 31.54 -22.00
N SER A 133 -27.38 32.46 -22.63
CA SER A 133 -26.90 33.67 -21.95
C SER A 133 -28.02 34.66 -21.59
N ALA A 134 -29.08 34.72 -22.41
CA ALA A 134 -30.26 35.55 -22.13
C ALA A 134 -31.11 34.98 -20.97
N LEU A 135 -31.12 33.66 -20.79
CA LEU A 135 -31.82 32.97 -19.68
C LEU A 135 -31.04 33.00 -18.36
N LEU A 136 -29.73 33.25 -18.40
CA LEU A 136 -28.84 33.32 -17.24
C LEU A 136 -28.66 34.75 -16.69
N ALA A 137 -29.45 35.72 -17.15
CA ALA A 137 -29.52 37.03 -16.50
C ALA A 137 -30.04 36.85 -15.06
N GLU A 138 -29.17 37.13 -14.11
CA GLU A 138 -29.29 36.84 -12.68
C GLU A 138 -30.65 37.23 -12.10
N GLN A 139 -31.54 36.25 -11.93
CA GLN A 139 -32.71 36.44 -11.07
C GLN A 139 -32.30 36.19 -9.62
N PRO A 140 -32.59 37.13 -8.70
CA PRO A 140 -32.26 36.93 -7.30
C PRO A 140 -33.03 35.74 -6.73
N VAL A 141 -32.30 34.83 -6.09
CA VAL A 141 -32.86 33.65 -5.43
C VAL A 141 -33.71 34.11 -4.23
N VAL A 142 -35.04 33.97 -4.34
CA VAL A 142 -35.97 34.20 -3.22
C VAL A 142 -36.22 32.87 -2.51
N TRP A 143 -35.67 32.73 -1.30
CA TRP A 143 -35.95 31.58 -0.44
C TRP A 143 -37.39 31.60 0.06
N GLN A 144 -38.18 30.59 -0.29
CA GLN A 144 -39.50 30.39 0.31
C GLN A 144 -39.37 29.59 1.61
N PRO A 145 -40.07 29.96 2.70
CA PRO A 145 -40.04 29.20 3.94
C PRO A 145 -40.73 27.84 3.77
N LEU A 146 -40.09 26.80 4.32
CA LEU A 146 -40.62 25.43 4.34
C LEU A 146 -41.93 25.36 5.14
N ASN A 147 -43.03 25.06 4.44
CA ASN A 147 -44.32 24.83 5.07
C ASN A 147 -44.32 23.47 5.80
N ARG A 148 -43.95 23.46 7.08
CA ARG A 148 -44.15 22.29 7.95
C ARG A 148 -45.62 22.20 8.33
N LYS A 149 -46.43 21.53 7.51
CA LYS A 149 -47.72 21.03 7.98
C LYS A 149 -47.44 19.86 8.93
N SER A 150 -47.54 20.12 10.24
CA SER A 150 -47.62 19.09 11.25
C SER A 150 -48.92 18.31 11.04
N THR A 151 -48.83 17.07 10.56
CA THR A 151 -49.94 16.12 10.70
C THR A 151 -49.70 15.33 11.96
N SER A 152 -50.21 15.84 13.09
CA SER A 152 -50.62 15.00 14.21
C SER A 152 -51.67 14.03 13.69
N LYS A 153 -51.46 12.73 13.93
CA LYS A 153 -52.54 11.75 13.88
C LYS A 153 -52.60 11.11 15.25
N GLU A 154 -53.40 11.73 16.12
CA GLU A 154 -53.97 11.09 17.30
C GLU A 154 -55.06 10.11 16.85
N VAL A 155 -55.14 9.02 17.61
CA VAL A 155 -56.15 7.95 17.67
C VAL A 155 -56.12 6.89 16.58
#